data_AF-A0A3P0NCB7-F1
#
_entry.id   AF-A0A3P0NCB7-F1
#
_cell.length_a   1.000
_cell.length_b   1.000
_cell.length_c   1.000
_cell.angle_alpha   90.00
_cell.angle_beta   90.00
_cell.angle_gamma   90.00
#
_symmetry.space_group_name_H-M   'P 1'
#
loop_
_entity.id
_entity.type
_entity.pdbx_description
1 polymer ?
#
loop_
_entity_poly.entity_id
_entity_poly.type
_entity_poly.pdbx_seq_one_letter_code
_entity_poly.pdbx_strand_id
1 'polypeptide(L)'
;MQSNDRTSFDPSDLDSDVDTDELDTTVHLDVETGRIMFQAAWALPPDAPPDTARHSVVLALDCDTMERYADLDEGARMRVHAMLHESVQATLDALPDVTDDLTLTVELTDAMLDAARHLQ
;
A
#
# COMPACT_ATOMS: atom_id res chain seq x y z
N MET A 1 -41.66 -15.79 11.53
CA MET A 1 -40.88 -14.59 11.86
C MET A 1 -39.42 -15.03 11.86
N GLN A 2 -38.70 -14.78 10.78
CA GLN A 2 -37.26 -15.06 10.69
C GLN A 2 -36.57 -13.73 10.43
N SER A 3 -35.65 -13.39 11.33
CA SER A 3 -34.88 -12.16 11.37
C SER A 3 -33.91 -12.09 10.19
N ASN A 4 -33.95 -10.97 9.48
CA ASN A 4 -32.89 -10.54 8.57
C ASN A 4 -32.00 -9.60 9.37
N ASP A 5 -30.92 -10.11 9.95
CA ASP A 5 -29.84 -9.27 10.47
C ASP A 5 -29.02 -8.78 9.28
N ARG A 6 -29.40 -7.60 8.77
CA ARG A 6 -28.55 -6.80 7.90
C ARG A 6 -27.42 -6.25 8.77
N THR A 7 -26.23 -6.80 8.66
CA THR A 7 -25.00 -6.14 9.09
C THR A 7 -24.85 -4.89 8.23
N SER A 8 -25.41 -3.78 8.71
CA SER A 8 -25.15 -2.45 8.16
C SER A 8 -23.71 -2.14 8.54
N PHE A 9 -22.81 -2.15 7.54
CA PHE A 9 -21.47 -1.63 7.73
C PHE A 9 -21.62 -0.12 7.96
N ASP A 10 -21.39 0.31 9.20
CA ASP A 10 -21.47 1.71 9.57
C ASP A 10 -20.10 2.35 9.29
N PRO A 11 -19.98 3.23 8.29
CA PRO A 11 -18.72 3.88 7.96
C PRO A 11 -18.25 4.87 9.04
N SER A 12 -19.02 5.09 10.11
CA SER A 12 -18.63 5.95 11.24
C SER A 12 -17.84 5.25 12.36
N ASP A 13 -17.68 3.92 12.32
CA ASP A 13 -16.77 3.19 13.23
C ASP A 13 -15.29 3.23 12.76
N LEU A 14 -15.02 3.87 11.62
CA LEU A 14 -13.67 4.19 11.12
C LEU A 14 -13.24 5.61 11.52
N ASP A 15 -13.71 6.10 12.67
CA ASP A 15 -13.20 7.31 13.32
C ASP A 15 -11.86 7.01 14.03
N SER A 16 -10.95 6.34 13.32
CA SER A 16 -9.54 6.62 13.53
C SER A 16 -9.33 7.94 12.83
N ASP A 17 -9.18 9.01 13.62
CA ASP A 17 -8.34 10.16 13.29
C ASP A 17 -6.94 9.62 12.95
N VAL A 18 -6.82 8.95 11.80
CA VAL A 18 -5.58 8.90 11.06
C VAL A 18 -5.46 10.34 10.64
N ASP A 19 -4.67 11.11 11.39
CA ASP A 19 -4.08 12.34 10.87
C ASP A 19 -3.65 11.97 9.46
N THR A 20 -4.40 12.47 8.47
CA THR A 20 -4.05 12.29 7.08
C THR A 20 -2.94 13.30 6.87
N ASP A 21 -1.80 13.02 7.51
CA ASP A 21 -0.52 13.59 7.17
C ASP A 21 -0.49 13.56 5.65
N GLU A 22 -0.45 14.76 5.07
CA GLU A 22 -0.63 14.96 3.64
C GLU A 22 0.30 13.99 2.91
N LEU A 23 -0.24 13.09 2.10
CA LEU A 23 0.58 12.07 1.45
C LEU A 23 0.93 12.54 0.05
N ASP A 24 2.21 12.82 -0.17
CA ASP A 24 2.71 13.13 -1.50
C ASP A 24 2.82 11.83 -2.30
N THR A 25 1.86 11.63 -3.21
CA THR A 25 1.87 10.48 -4.14
C THR A 25 2.37 10.91 -5.51
N THR A 26 3.43 10.26 -5.99
CA THR A 26 3.95 10.43 -7.35
C THR A 26 3.84 9.12 -8.11
N VAL A 27 3.42 9.17 -9.37
CA VAL A 27 3.31 8.00 -10.25
C VAL A 27 4.29 8.13 -11.40
N HIS A 28 5.10 7.10 -11.60
CA HIS A 28 6.03 6.99 -12.72
C HIS A 28 5.67 5.78 -13.57
N LEU A 29 5.62 5.98 -14.90
CA LEU A 29 5.47 4.91 -15.88
C LEU A 29 6.74 4.86 -16.74
N ASP A 30 7.41 3.72 -16.72
CA ASP A 30 8.44 3.38 -17.68
C ASP A 30 7.78 2.75 -18.91
N VAL A 31 7.76 3.48 -20.01
CA VAL A 31 7.10 3.09 -21.26
C VAL A 31 7.89 2.01 -22.00
N GLU A 32 9.20 1.88 -21.76
CA GLU A 32 10.03 0.86 -22.41
C GLU A 32 9.81 -0.51 -21.77
N THR A 33 9.66 -0.54 -20.44
CA THR A 33 9.50 -1.80 -19.68
C THR A 33 8.05 -2.12 -19.34
N GLY A 34 7.14 -1.15 -19.43
CA GLY A 34 5.75 -1.31 -18.98
C GLY A 34 5.59 -1.31 -17.45
N ARG A 35 6.62 -0.85 -16.72
CA ARG A 35 6.64 -0.84 -15.26
C ARG A 35 6.06 0.45 -14.72
N ILE A 36 5.19 0.33 -13.73
CA ILE A 36 4.55 1.42 -13.01
C ILE A 36 5.11 1.46 -11.59
N MET A 37 5.47 2.65 -11.11
CA MET A 37 5.94 2.88 -9.75
C MET A 37 5.08 3.96 -9.09
N PHE A 38 4.45 3.61 -7.98
CA PHE A 38 3.71 4.53 -7.11
C PHE A 38 4.60 4.84 -5.91
N GLN A 39 5.11 6.06 -5.84
CA GLN A 39 5.84 6.54 -4.68
C GLN A 39 4.88 7.27 -3.76
N ALA A 40 4.79 6.83 -2.52
CA ALA A 40 4.08 7.49 -1.43
C ALA A 40 5.11 7.98 -0.41
N ALA A 41 5.16 9.30 -0.19
CA ALA A 41 6.00 9.93 0.82
C ALA A 41 5.12 10.68 1.83
N TRP A 42 5.43 10.58 3.11
CA TRP A 42 4.78 11.40 4.13
C TRP A 42 5.19 12.86 3.93
N ALA A 43 4.22 13.78 3.85
CA ALA A 43 4.53 15.19 3.80
C ALA A 43 5.25 15.60 5.08
N LEU A 44 6.31 16.37 4.90
CA LEU A 44 6.94 17.03 6.03
C LEU A 44 6.09 18.24 6.42
N PRO A 45 5.90 18.51 7.72
CA PRO A 45 5.26 19.74 8.14
C PRO A 45 6.06 20.94 7.62
N PRO A 46 5.40 22.08 7.33
CA PRO A 46 6.05 23.23 6.69
C PRO A 46 7.21 23.82 7.52
N ASP A 47 7.21 23.59 8.83
CA ASP A 47 8.27 24.01 9.77
C ASP A 47 9.29 22.89 10.08
N ALA A 48 9.29 21.79 9.32
CA ALA A 48 10.25 20.71 9.50
C ALA A 48 11.69 21.21 9.25
N PRO A 49 12.64 20.84 10.12
CA PRO A 49 14.07 21.04 9.86
C PRO A 49 14.48 20.52 8.46
N PRO A 50 15.47 21.14 7.81
CA PRO A 50 15.95 20.69 6.50
C PRO A 50 16.56 19.27 6.53
N ASP A 51 17.02 18.82 7.71
CA ASP A 51 17.60 17.49 7.93
C ASP A 51 16.56 16.47 8.45
N THR A 52 15.25 16.77 8.39
CA THR A 52 14.22 15.80 8.74
C THR A 52 14.18 14.68 7.72
N ALA A 53 14.37 13.45 8.20
CA ALA A 53 14.36 12.26 7.37
C ALA A 53 13.04 12.13 6.59
N ARG A 54 13.16 11.88 5.30
CA ARG A 54 12.05 11.62 4.39
C ARG A 54 11.96 10.14 4.13
N HIS A 55 10.96 9.52 4.71
CA HIS A 55 10.64 8.13 4.42
C HIS A 55 9.63 8.06 3.28
N SER A 56 9.81 7.10 2.38
CA SER A 56 8.85 6.84 1.31
C SER A 56 8.76 5.36 1.00
N VAL A 57 7.61 4.95 0.49
CA VAL A 57 7.36 3.59 -0.01
C VAL A 57 7.06 3.68 -1.49
N VAL A 58 7.76 2.88 -2.28
CA VAL A 58 7.55 2.72 -3.71
C VAL A 58 6.90 1.36 -3.95
N LEU A 59 5.65 1.37 -4.41
CA LEU A 59 4.99 0.19 -4.93
C LEU A 59 5.26 0.08 -6.43
N ALA A 60 5.95 -0.98 -6.84
CA ALA A 60 6.24 -1.26 -8.24
C ALA A 60 5.42 -2.44 -8.76
N LEU A 61 4.85 -2.30 -9.97
CA LEU A 61 4.08 -3.34 -10.64
C LEU A 61 4.09 -3.13 -12.15
N ASP A 62 3.92 -4.20 -12.90
CA ASP A 62 3.77 -4.13 -14.35
C ASP A 62 2.32 -3.75 -14.73
N CYS A 63 2.13 -3.17 -15.92
CA CYS A 63 0.80 -2.86 -16.46
C CYS A 63 -0.12 -4.08 -16.45
N ASP A 64 0.37 -5.24 -16.88
CA ASP A 64 -0.41 -6.49 -16.91
C ASP A 64 -0.82 -6.93 -15.49
N THR A 65 0.08 -6.76 -14.51
CA THR A 65 -0.20 -7.03 -13.10
C THR A 65 -1.27 -6.07 -12.56
N MET A 66 -1.26 -4.80 -12.99
CA MET A 66 -2.28 -3.82 -12.63
C MET A 66 -3.66 -4.21 -13.17
N GLU A 67 -3.74 -4.66 -14.43
CA GLU A 67 -4.99 -5.15 -15.02
C GLU A 67 -5.54 -6.35 -14.22
N ARG A 68 -4.67 -7.31 -13.90
CA ARG A 68 -5.05 -8.47 -13.08
C ARG A 68 -5.51 -8.10 -11.67
N TYR A 69 -4.89 -7.08 -11.07
CA TYR A 69 -5.29 -6.57 -9.77
C TYR A 69 -6.68 -5.91 -9.83
N ALA A 70 -6.98 -5.17 -10.90
CA ALA A 70 -8.29 -4.54 -11.10
C ALA A 70 -9.44 -5.57 -11.18
N ASP A 71 -9.16 -6.74 -11.75
CA ASP A 71 -10.12 -7.86 -11.87
C ASP A 71 -10.35 -8.63 -10.55
N LEU A 72 -9.61 -8.33 -9.48
CA LEU A 72 -9.83 -8.99 -8.19
C LEU A 72 -11.14 -8.57 -7.53
N ASP A 73 -11.79 -9.51 -6.85
CA ASP A 73 -12.86 -9.20 -5.90
C ASP A 73 -12.30 -8.46 -4.66
N GLU A 74 -13.19 -7.81 -3.92
CA GLU A 74 -12.82 -7.02 -2.74
C GLU A 74 -12.05 -7.84 -1.69
N GLY A 75 -12.46 -9.10 -1.45
CA GLY A 75 -11.78 -9.97 -0.49
C GLY A 75 -10.37 -10.35 -0.94
N ALA A 76 -10.16 -10.58 -2.23
CA ALA A 76 -8.85 -10.82 -2.81
C ALA A 76 -7.97 -9.56 -2.75
N ARG A 77 -8.51 -8.37 -3.03
CA ARG A 77 -7.76 -7.12 -2.86
C ARG A 77 -7.32 -6.91 -1.41
N MET A 78 -8.21 -7.14 -0.44
CA MET A 78 -7.87 -7.04 0.98
C MET A 78 -6.75 -8.01 1.39
N ARG A 79 -6.75 -9.23 0.83
CA ARG A 79 -5.66 -10.20 1.03
C ARG A 79 -4.34 -9.71 0.40
N VAL A 80 -4.37 -9.09 -0.79
CA VAL A 80 -3.19 -8.45 -1.38
C VAL A 80 -2.67 -7.31 -0.50
N HIS A 81 -3.54 -6.46 0.03
CA HIS A 81 -3.16 -5.39 0.96
C HIS A 81 -2.47 -5.94 2.21
N ALA A 82 -3.01 -7.01 2.80
CA ALA A 82 -2.39 -7.67 3.96
C ALA A 82 -0.99 -8.21 3.62
N MET A 83 -0.84 -8.89 2.47
CA MET A 83 0.47 -9.40 2.03
C MET A 83 1.48 -8.28 1.75
N LEU A 84 1.06 -7.16 1.14
CA LEU A 84 1.93 -6.01 0.93
C LEU A 84 2.35 -5.38 2.26
N HIS A 85 1.42 -5.23 3.20
CA HIS A 85 1.71 -4.73 4.54
C HIS A 85 2.70 -5.63 5.28
N GLU A 86 2.49 -6.94 5.26
CA GLU A 86 3.43 -7.92 5.84
C GLU A 86 4.82 -7.83 5.20
N SER A 87 4.90 -7.65 3.87
CA SER A 87 6.17 -7.50 3.17
C SER A 87 6.90 -6.20 3.55
N VAL A 88 6.18 -5.09 3.67
CA VAL A 88 6.74 -3.81 4.14
C VAL A 88 7.24 -3.96 5.58
N GLN A 89 6.43 -4.53 6.47
CA GLN A 89 6.78 -4.72 7.88
C GLN A 89 8.01 -5.62 8.04
N ALA A 90 8.04 -6.76 7.34
CA ALA A 90 9.20 -7.67 7.37
C ALA A 90 10.48 -6.99 6.85
N THR A 91 10.36 -6.08 5.89
CA THR A 91 11.50 -5.30 5.39
C THR A 91 11.96 -4.28 6.42
N LEU A 92 11.03 -3.57 7.07
CA LEU A 92 11.33 -2.63 8.15
C LEU A 92 12.00 -3.31 9.35
N ASP A 93 11.48 -4.46 9.79
CA ASP A 93 12.01 -5.22 10.92
C ASP A 93 13.45 -5.73 10.67
N ALA A 94 13.85 -5.84 9.40
CA ALA A 94 15.19 -6.27 8.99
C ALA A 94 16.21 -5.12 8.90
N LEU A 95 15.76 -3.86 8.93
CA LEU A 95 16.65 -2.71 8.82
C LEU A 95 17.28 -2.35 10.18
N PRO A 96 18.56 -1.93 10.20
CA PRO A 96 19.15 -1.34 11.40
C PRO A 96 18.44 -0.02 11.72
N ASP A 97 18.53 0.47 12.98
CA ASP A 97 17.95 1.74 13.42
C ASP A 97 18.20 2.85 12.38
N VAL A 98 17.14 3.25 11.68
CA VAL A 98 17.18 4.12 10.51
C VAL A 98 17.21 5.57 10.98
N THR A 99 18.33 6.26 10.77
CA THR A 99 18.47 7.70 11.08
C THR A 99 18.41 8.61 9.85
N ASP A 100 18.43 8.03 8.65
CA ASP A 100 18.54 8.73 7.36
C ASP A 100 17.28 8.52 6.50
N ASP A 101 17.20 9.24 5.38
CA ASP A 101 16.16 9.06 4.36
C ASP A 101 16.05 7.59 3.93
N LEU A 102 14.84 7.03 3.96
CA LEU A 102 14.59 5.64 3.62
C LEU A 102 13.53 5.55 2.53
N THR A 103 13.89 4.91 1.43
CA THR A 103 12.93 4.55 0.39
C THR A 103 12.81 3.03 0.32
N LEU A 104 11.65 2.51 0.71
CA LEU A 104 11.34 1.09 0.62
C LEU A 104 10.68 0.78 -0.71
N THR A 105 11.26 -0.12 -1.50
CA THR A 105 10.61 -0.60 -2.73
C THR A 105 9.98 -1.95 -2.48
N VAL A 106 8.68 -2.06 -2.76
CA VAL A 106 7.90 -3.29 -2.66
C VAL A 106 7.29 -3.58 -4.02
N GLU A 107 7.36 -4.84 -4.45
CA GLU A 107 6.84 -5.27 -5.74
C GLU A 107 5.52 -6.02 -5.57
N LEU A 108 4.48 -5.61 -6.30
CA LEU A 108 3.28 -6.42 -6.46
C LEU A 108 3.50 -7.34 -7.66
N THR A 109 3.44 -8.65 -7.41
CA THR A 109 3.71 -9.68 -8.41
C THR A 109 2.46 -10.50 -8.73
N ASP A 110 2.45 -11.11 -9.91
CA ASP A 110 1.42 -12.06 -10.33
C ASP A 110 1.23 -13.21 -9.34
N ALA A 111 2.32 -13.71 -8.74
CA ALA A 111 2.26 -14.77 -7.75
C ALA A 111 1.50 -14.33 -6.48
N MET A 112 1.63 -13.07 -6.07
CA MET A 112 0.85 -12.52 -4.95
C MET A 112 -0.62 -12.41 -5.31
N LEU A 113 -0.96 -11.99 -6.54
CA LEU A 113 -2.35 -11.95 -7.00
C LEU A 113 -2.96 -13.36 -7.05
N ASP A 114 -2.20 -14.35 -7.50
CA ASP A 114 -2.64 -15.73 -7.54
C ASP A 114 -2.81 -16.29 -6.13
N ALA A 115 -1.85 -16.07 -5.22
CA ALA A 115 -2.01 -16.46 -3.81
C ALA A 115 -3.26 -15.81 -3.18
N ALA A 116 -3.48 -14.52 -3.45
CA ALA A 116 -4.64 -13.78 -2.97
C ALA A 116 -5.97 -14.33 -3.49
N ARG A 117 -6.01 -14.99 -4.64
CA ARG A 117 -7.24 -15.63 -5.15
C ARG A 117 -7.53 -16.96 -4.46
N HIS A 118 -6.49 -17.72 -4.12
CA HIS A 118 -6.61 -19.11 -3.63
C HIS A 118 -6.75 -19.23 -2.10
N LEU A 119 -6.46 -18.19 -1.33
CA LEU A 119 -6.62 -18.14 0.13
C LEU A 119 -8.10 -17.95 0.53
N GLN A 120 -8.97 -18.93 0.25
CA GLN A 120 -10.38 -18.90 0.64
C GLN A 120 -10.60 -19.45 2.06
#